data_AF-A0A6V8D8K0-F1
#
_entry.id   AF-A0A6V8D8K0-F1
#
_cell.length_a   1.000
_cell.length_b   1.000
_cell.length_c   1.000
_cell.angle_alpha   90.00
_cell.angle_beta   90.00
_cell.angle_gamma   90.00
#
_symmetry.space_group_name_H-M   'P 1'
#
loop_
_entity.id
_entity.type
_entity.pdbx_description
1 polymer ?
#
loop_
_entity_poly.entity_id
_entity_poly.type
_entity_poly.pdbx_seq_one_letter_code
_entity_poly.pdbx_strand_id
1 'polypeptide(L)'
;MEQPSGSTMHRAWVYILTISVGLWFSATGANGLFSGAAAEWPVNVWCWGLFAYIYANGTRKIRIEMITVVAFATPMELFFSEVWGIYEYQRGLMPLFVPAGHYFLFDLGRMMAEKMKASMALPSLVPFVPVVAYGAYTGGDTSAVVLLILVFVFTKYGPQPRLYAAMAWAALGMEIIGTQLGNWMWAAEVPWTSLTAWNPPLLVGAFYCFGDLLVNMAVVKFEGHDPVESLV
;
A
#
# COMPACT_ATOMS: atom_id res chain seq x y z
N MET A 1 -0.27 2.05 25.35
CA MET A 1 -1.17 3.17 25.72
C MET A 1 -2.10 3.36 24.54
N GLU A 2 -3.35 2.91 24.65
CA GLU A 2 -4.38 3.09 23.62
C GLU A 2 -4.54 4.59 23.33
N GLN A 3 -4.42 4.98 22.06
CA GLN A 3 -4.67 6.37 21.67
C GLN A 3 -6.18 6.64 21.68
N PRO A 4 -6.65 7.79 22.20
CA PRO A 4 -8.07 8.09 22.25
C PRO A 4 -8.67 8.11 20.83
N SER A 5 -9.84 7.49 20.66
CA SER A 5 -10.48 7.21 19.35
C SER A 5 -10.62 8.43 18.42
N GLY A 6 -10.75 9.64 18.97
CA GLY A 6 -10.79 10.89 18.20
C GLY A 6 -9.47 11.25 17.51
N SER A 7 -8.33 10.89 18.10
CA SER A 7 -7.00 11.14 17.51
C SER A 7 -6.72 10.23 16.31
N THR A 8 -7.20 8.99 16.35
CA THR A 8 -7.09 8.02 15.24
C THR A 8 -7.92 8.46 14.04
N MET A 9 -9.15 8.94 14.26
CA MET A 9 -10.00 9.44 13.18
C MET A 9 -9.41 10.66 12.49
N HIS A 10 -8.80 11.59 13.23
CA HIS A 10 -8.10 12.73 12.65
C HIS A 10 -6.90 12.29 11.81
N ARG A 11 -6.09 11.34 12.31
CA ARG A 11 -4.91 10.83 11.59
C ARG A 11 -5.28 10.09 10.31
N ALA A 12 -6.31 9.26 10.33
CA ALA A 12 -6.81 8.57 9.14
C ALA A 12 -7.20 9.56 8.03
N TRP A 13 -7.91 10.64 8.37
CA TRP A 13 -8.25 11.69 7.40
C TRP A 13 -7.03 12.41 6.84
N VAL A 14 -6.03 12.69 7.69
CA VAL A 14 -4.76 13.28 7.22
C VAL A 14 -4.10 12.38 6.18
N TYR A 15 -4.06 11.06 6.40
CA TYR A 15 -3.48 10.13 5.42
C TYR A 15 -4.31 10.00 4.15
N ILE A 16 -5.63 9.86 4.26
CA ILE A 16 -6.52 9.79 3.09
C ILE A 16 -6.38 11.05 2.24
N LEU A 17 -6.40 12.24 2.86
CA LEU A 17 -6.22 13.50 2.14
C LEU A 17 -4.82 13.62 1.56
N THR A 18 -3.79 13.23 2.30
CA THR A 18 -2.39 13.25 1.81
C THR A 18 -2.22 12.37 0.57
N ILE A 19 -2.78 11.15 0.59
CA ILE A 19 -2.71 10.23 -0.55
C ILE A 19 -3.54 10.76 -1.71
N SER A 20 -4.84 11.01 -1.52
CA SER A 20 -5.74 11.36 -2.62
C SER A 20 -5.41 12.73 -3.24
N VAL A 21 -5.18 13.76 -2.40
CA VAL A 21 -4.84 15.10 -2.90
C VAL A 21 -3.40 15.12 -3.41
N GLY A 22 -2.47 14.42 -2.77
CA GLY A 22 -1.09 14.31 -3.22
C GLY A 22 -0.99 13.66 -4.61
N LEU A 23 -1.68 12.56 -4.83
CA LEU A 23 -1.75 11.89 -6.14
C LEU A 23 -2.42 12.77 -7.21
N TRP A 24 -3.52 13.46 -6.87
CA TRP A 24 -4.15 14.40 -7.79
C TRP A 24 -3.22 15.56 -8.14
N PHE A 25 -2.54 16.14 -7.16
CA PHE A 25 -1.62 17.25 -7.35
C PHE A 25 -0.42 16.81 -8.20
N SER A 26 0.16 15.65 -7.87
CA SER A 26 1.29 15.07 -8.60
C SER A 26 0.94 14.85 -10.07
N ALA A 27 -0.19 14.21 -10.36
CA ALA A 27 -0.61 13.90 -11.73
C ALA A 27 -0.96 15.14 -12.56
N THR A 28 -1.66 16.11 -11.96
CA THR A 28 -2.25 17.24 -12.69
C THR A 28 -1.44 18.53 -12.61
N GLY A 29 -0.44 18.59 -11.72
CA GLY A 29 0.22 19.84 -11.37
C GLY A 29 -0.74 20.88 -10.78
N ALA A 30 -1.73 20.41 -10.01
CA ALA A 30 -2.88 21.20 -9.56
C ALA A 30 -3.60 21.92 -10.72
N ASN A 31 -4.08 21.13 -11.70
CA ASN A 31 -4.68 21.63 -12.94
C ASN A 31 -3.76 22.57 -13.75
N GLY A 32 -2.48 22.21 -13.86
CA GLY A 32 -1.50 22.93 -14.68
C GLY A 32 -0.91 24.18 -14.03
N LEU A 33 -1.17 24.44 -12.74
CA LEU A 33 -0.46 25.48 -11.98
C LEU A 33 1.04 25.20 -11.89
N PHE A 34 1.43 23.94 -11.88
CA PHE A 34 2.81 23.46 -11.90
C PHE A 34 3.02 22.59 -13.15
N SER A 35 4.17 22.75 -13.81
CA SER A 35 4.49 22.03 -15.04
C SER A 35 5.64 21.03 -14.86
N GLY A 36 5.55 19.91 -15.59
CA GLY A 36 6.59 18.87 -15.59
C GLY A 36 6.93 18.37 -14.18
N ALA A 37 8.22 18.24 -13.89
CA ALA A 37 8.71 17.79 -12.59
C ALA A 37 8.39 18.75 -11.42
N ALA A 38 7.98 20.00 -11.70
CA ALA A 38 7.64 20.97 -10.65
C ALA A 38 6.41 20.56 -9.84
N ALA A 39 5.49 19.80 -10.46
CA ALA A 39 4.25 19.33 -9.83
C ALA A 39 4.48 18.35 -8.67
N GLU A 40 5.62 17.66 -8.64
CA GLU A 40 5.96 16.71 -7.57
C GLU A 40 6.51 17.38 -6.32
N TRP A 41 7.20 18.53 -6.45
CA TRP A 41 7.90 19.15 -5.33
C TRP A 41 7.02 19.50 -4.13
N PRO A 42 5.82 20.11 -4.30
CA PRO A 42 4.94 20.38 -3.17
C PRO A 42 4.52 19.10 -2.44
N VAL A 43 4.24 18.03 -3.20
CA VAL A 43 3.87 16.72 -2.65
C VAL A 43 5.05 16.09 -1.91
N ASN A 44 6.26 16.17 -2.48
CA ASN A 44 7.49 15.70 -1.85
C ASN A 44 7.74 16.40 -0.52
N VAL A 45 7.69 17.73 -0.49
CA VAL A 45 7.90 18.52 0.73
C VAL A 45 6.84 18.20 1.78
N TRP A 46 5.57 18.08 1.38
CA TRP A 46 4.49 17.73 2.30
C TRP A 46 4.66 16.33 2.89
N CYS A 47 4.84 15.30 2.05
CA CYS A 47 4.95 13.92 2.48
C CYS A 47 6.17 13.71 3.38
N TRP A 48 7.34 14.22 3.01
CA TRP A 48 8.53 14.10 3.86
C TRP A 48 8.46 14.97 5.12
N GLY A 49 7.83 16.14 5.04
CA GLY A 49 7.57 16.98 6.21
C GLY A 49 6.65 16.30 7.23
N LEU A 50 5.54 15.73 6.76
CA LEU A 50 4.61 14.96 7.60
C LEU A 50 5.28 13.70 8.15
N PHE A 51 6.06 12.98 7.34
CA PHE A 51 6.84 11.84 7.79
C PHE A 51 7.84 12.22 8.88
N ALA A 52 8.63 13.28 8.69
CA ALA A 52 9.59 13.76 9.68
C ALA A 52 8.89 14.20 10.98
N TYR A 53 7.74 14.87 10.87
CA TYR A 53 6.93 15.27 12.02
C TYR A 53 6.45 14.04 12.82
N ILE A 54 5.89 13.03 12.16
CA ILE A 54 5.43 11.80 12.83
C ILE A 54 6.63 11.06 13.45
N TYR A 55 7.75 10.98 12.74
CA TYR A 55 8.96 10.34 13.23
C TYR A 55 9.50 11.03 14.50
N ALA A 56 9.57 12.36 14.51
CA ALA A 56 10.06 13.14 15.63
C ALA A 56 9.17 13.01 16.88
N ASN A 57 7.86 12.85 16.70
CA ASN A 57 6.87 12.75 17.79
C ASN A 57 6.45 11.30 18.10
N GLY A 58 6.89 10.33 17.30
CA GLY A 58 6.52 8.93 17.43
C GLY A 58 7.27 8.20 18.53
N THR A 59 6.63 7.13 19.05
CA THR A 59 7.27 6.18 19.97
C THR A 59 8.38 5.41 19.26
N ARG A 60 9.23 4.70 20.02
CA ARG A 60 10.29 3.84 19.46
C ARG A 60 9.73 2.85 18.43
N LYS A 61 8.62 2.18 18.76
CA LYS A 61 7.88 1.30 17.85
C LYS A 61 7.56 1.96 16.52
N ILE A 62 6.90 3.13 16.57
CA ILE A 62 6.49 3.87 15.37
C ILE A 62 7.71 4.22 14.53
N ARG A 63 8.80 4.69 15.14
CA ARG A 63 10.03 5.02 14.41
C ARG A 63 10.64 3.80 13.70
N ILE A 64 10.64 2.64 14.35
CA ILE A 64 11.12 1.39 13.76
C ILE A 64 10.23 0.98 12.59
N GLU A 65 8.90 1.01 12.76
CA GLU A 65 7.94 0.72 11.68
C GLU A 65 8.17 1.64 10.48
N MET A 66 8.28 2.96 10.71
CA MET A 66 8.50 3.97 9.68
C MET A 66 9.76 3.72 8.86
N ILE A 67 10.90 3.53 9.53
CA ILE A 67 12.17 3.27 8.85
C ILE A 67 12.11 1.94 8.11
N THR A 68 11.49 0.92 8.70
CA THR A 68 11.41 -0.41 8.09
C THR A 68 10.54 -0.41 6.84
N VAL A 69 9.39 0.29 6.87
CA VAL A 69 8.55 0.47 5.69
C VAL A 69 9.35 1.14 4.58
N VAL A 70 10.01 2.26 4.85
CA VAL A 70 10.84 2.94 3.84
C VAL A 70 11.96 2.03 3.31
N ALA A 71 12.64 1.30 4.19
CA ALA A 71 13.77 0.45 3.82
C ALA A 71 13.40 -0.75 2.94
N PHE A 72 12.20 -1.32 3.10
CA PHE A 72 11.75 -2.45 2.27
C PHE A 72 10.88 -2.02 1.09
N ALA A 73 9.98 -1.06 1.28
CA ALA A 73 9.09 -0.59 0.22
C ALA A 73 9.87 0.07 -0.92
N THR A 74 10.83 0.95 -0.61
CA THR A 74 11.58 1.70 -1.64
C THR A 74 12.30 0.78 -2.64
N PRO A 75 13.14 -0.20 -2.23
CA PRO A 75 13.79 -1.08 -3.20
C PRO A 75 12.82 -2.01 -3.91
N MET A 76 11.72 -2.42 -3.26
CA MET A 76 10.70 -3.26 -3.89
C MET A 76 9.94 -2.49 -4.97
N GLU A 77 9.56 -1.25 -4.68
CA GLU A 77 8.91 -0.31 -5.59
C GLU A 77 9.82 -0.03 -6.80
N LEU A 78 11.09 0.32 -6.56
CA LEU A 78 12.07 0.52 -7.64
C LEU A 78 12.29 -0.75 -8.47
N PHE A 79 12.25 -1.93 -7.85
CA PHE A 79 12.32 -3.18 -8.59
C PHE A 79 11.08 -3.38 -9.47
N PHE A 80 9.87 -3.13 -8.96
CA PHE A 80 8.64 -3.28 -9.71
C PHE A 80 8.51 -2.28 -10.87
N SER A 81 8.84 -1.00 -10.63
CA SER A 81 8.71 0.03 -11.65
C SER A 81 9.89 0.08 -12.63
N GLU A 82 11.14 -0.01 -12.14
CA GLU A 82 12.32 0.29 -12.97
C GLU A 82 13.06 -0.95 -13.49
N VAL A 83 12.94 -2.08 -12.80
CA VAL A 83 13.66 -3.31 -13.17
C VAL A 83 12.74 -4.30 -13.85
N TRP A 84 11.65 -4.67 -13.19
CA TRP A 84 10.64 -5.60 -13.70
C TRP A 84 9.71 -4.92 -14.71
N GLY A 85 9.40 -3.63 -14.52
CA GLY A 85 8.57 -2.86 -15.45
C GLY A 85 7.11 -3.34 -15.46
N ILE A 86 6.60 -3.80 -14.32
CA ILE A 86 5.19 -4.25 -14.21
C ILE A 86 4.20 -3.08 -14.25
N TYR A 87 4.68 -1.87 -13.96
CA TYR A 87 4.00 -0.60 -14.22
C TYR A 87 5.04 0.52 -14.38
N GLU A 88 4.63 1.60 -15.03
CA GLU A 88 5.47 2.80 -15.22
C GLU A 88 4.80 4.02 -14.62
N TYR A 89 5.58 4.86 -13.94
CA TYR A 89 5.12 6.16 -13.47
C TYR A 89 5.02 7.18 -14.62
N GLN A 90 4.11 8.14 -14.50
CA GLN A 90 3.85 9.20 -15.50
C GLN A 90 5.11 9.92 -15.98
N ARG A 91 6.12 10.04 -15.12
CA ARG A 91 7.40 10.74 -15.38
C ARG A 91 8.60 9.82 -15.50
N GLY A 92 8.36 8.52 -15.66
CA GLY A 92 9.37 7.50 -15.93
C GLY A 92 10.25 7.07 -14.76
N LEU A 93 10.16 7.73 -13.59
CA LEU A 93 10.80 7.29 -12.36
C LEU A 93 9.80 7.36 -11.21
N MET A 94 9.95 6.46 -10.25
CA MET A 94 9.24 6.51 -8.97
C MET A 94 9.38 7.91 -8.28
N PRO A 95 8.27 8.62 -8.03
CA PRO A 95 8.31 9.91 -7.33
C PRO A 95 8.89 9.81 -5.91
N LEU A 96 9.59 10.87 -5.48
CA LEU A 96 10.29 10.87 -4.18
C LEU A 96 9.36 10.80 -2.96
N PHE A 97 8.07 11.13 -3.10
CA PHE A 97 7.09 11.02 -2.02
C PHE A 97 6.59 9.59 -1.80
N VAL A 98 6.80 8.67 -2.77
CA VAL A 98 6.27 7.30 -2.71
C VAL A 98 6.77 6.51 -1.50
N PRO A 99 8.06 6.55 -1.12
CA PRO A 99 8.55 5.90 0.10
C PRO A 99 7.83 6.37 1.38
N ALA A 100 7.60 7.68 1.54
CA ALA A 100 6.85 8.22 2.67
C ALA A 100 5.36 7.82 2.60
N GLY A 101 4.79 7.83 1.39
CA GLY A 101 3.41 7.40 1.12
C GLY A 101 3.12 5.97 1.54
N HIS A 102 4.09 5.06 1.38
CA HIS A 102 3.96 3.67 1.82
C HIS A 102 3.73 3.55 3.33
N TYR A 103 4.39 4.39 4.14
CA TYR A 103 4.13 4.41 5.58
C TYR A 103 2.73 4.94 5.90
N PHE A 104 2.24 5.96 5.18
CA PHE A 104 0.88 6.47 5.38
C PHE A 104 -0.18 5.43 5.04
N LEU A 105 0.02 4.70 3.94
CA LEU A 105 -0.87 3.61 3.55
C LEU A 105 -0.82 2.45 4.56
N PHE A 106 0.38 2.08 5.03
CA PHE A 106 0.58 1.08 6.08
C PHE A 106 -0.16 1.44 7.38
N ASP A 107 0.05 2.66 7.91
CA ASP A 107 -0.62 3.07 9.15
C ASP A 107 -2.15 3.23 8.95
N LEU A 108 -2.59 3.64 7.77
CA LEU A 108 -4.02 3.66 7.43
C LEU A 108 -4.61 2.24 7.42
N GLY A 109 -3.94 1.28 6.80
CA GLY A 109 -4.34 -0.14 6.80
C GLY A 109 -4.37 -0.72 8.20
N ARG A 110 -3.43 -0.35 9.06
CA ARG A 110 -3.43 -0.70 10.50
C ARG A 110 -4.68 -0.18 11.21
N MET A 111 -5.05 1.08 11.00
CA MET A 111 -6.28 1.66 11.57
C MET A 111 -7.55 0.99 11.05
N MET A 112 -7.56 0.56 9.78
CA MET A 112 -8.64 -0.24 9.21
C MET A 112 -8.71 -1.62 9.86
N ALA A 113 -7.56 -2.28 10.06
CA ALA A 113 -7.45 -3.59 10.70
C ALA A 113 -7.90 -3.56 12.17
N GLU A 114 -7.59 -2.50 12.92
CA GLU A 114 -8.05 -2.32 14.30
C GLU A 114 -9.59 -2.28 14.42
N LYS A 115 -10.28 -1.78 13.39
CA LYS A 115 -11.75 -1.75 13.31
C LYS A 115 -12.36 -3.03 12.76
N MET A 116 -11.55 -3.92 12.18
CA MET A 116 -12.00 -5.19 11.63
C MET A 116 -12.08 -6.24 12.75
N LYS A 117 -13.18 -7.00 12.79
CA LYS A 117 -13.25 -8.20 13.64
C LYS A 117 -12.32 -9.26 13.07
N ALA A 118 -11.60 -10.00 13.92
CA ALA A 118 -10.68 -11.06 13.46
C ALA A 118 -11.38 -12.11 12.57
N SER A 119 -12.61 -12.49 12.94
CA SER A 119 -13.46 -13.41 12.15
C SER A 119 -13.82 -12.90 10.75
N MET A 120 -13.67 -11.59 10.48
CA MET A 120 -13.96 -10.98 9.19
C MET A 120 -12.73 -10.88 8.28
N ALA A 121 -11.52 -11.20 8.75
CA ALA A 121 -10.30 -11.08 7.94
C ALA A 121 -10.41 -11.86 6.61
N LEU A 122 -10.64 -13.17 6.67
CA LEU A 122 -10.84 -13.99 5.46
C LEU A 122 -12.16 -13.68 4.72
N PRO A 123 -13.34 -13.60 5.39
CA PRO A 123 -14.59 -13.28 4.70
C PRO A 123 -14.58 -11.95 3.93
N SER A 124 -13.82 -10.96 4.39
CA SER A 124 -13.71 -9.66 3.72
C SER A 124 -13.04 -9.73 2.34
N LEU A 125 -12.33 -10.83 2.03
CA LEU A 125 -11.66 -11.04 0.76
C LEU A 125 -12.53 -11.82 -0.26
N VAL A 126 -13.62 -12.44 0.20
CA VAL A 126 -14.55 -13.21 -0.67
C VAL A 126 -15.06 -12.40 -1.87
N PRO A 127 -15.37 -11.09 -1.76
CA PRO A 127 -15.78 -10.29 -2.92
C PRO A 127 -14.79 -10.27 -4.09
N PHE A 128 -13.49 -10.50 -3.84
CA PHE A 128 -12.49 -10.56 -4.91
C PHE A 128 -12.60 -11.83 -5.76
N VAL A 129 -13.05 -12.95 -5.18
CA VAL A 129 -13.10 -14.26 -5.86
C VAL A 129 -13.85 -14.22 -7.21
N PRO A 130 -15.11 -13.74 -7.31
CA PRO A 130 -15.81 -13.71 -8.59
C PRO A 130 -15.14 -12.76 -9.61
N VAL A 131 -14.53 -11.67 -9.15
CA VAL A 131 -13.87 -10.69 -10.02
C VAL A 131 -12.57 -11.27 -10.59
N VAL A 132 -11.78 -11.94 -9.76
CA VAL A 132 -10.57 -12.66 -10.19
C VAL A 132 -10.91 -13.80 -11.14
N ALA A 133 -11.96 -14.58 -10.84
CA ALA A 133 -12.41 -15.65 -11.72
C ALA A 133 -12.81 -15.11 -13.11
N TYR A 134 -13.48 -13.96 -13.15
CA TYR A 134 -13.83 -13.28 -14.40
C TYR A 134 -12.58 -12.77 -15.17
N GLY A 135 -11.64 -12.14 -14.47
CA GLY A 135 -10.37 -11.68 -15.07
C GLY A 135 -9.55 -12.82 -15.67
N ALA A 136 -9.47 -13.94 -14.95
CA ALA A 136 -8.79 -15.14 -15.42
C ALA A 136 -9.50 -15.81 -16.61
N TYR A 137 -10.84 -15.92 -16.55
CA TYR A 137 -11.64 -16.54 -17.62
C TYR A 137 -11.58 -15.75 -18.93
N THR A 138 -11.61 -14.42 -18.84
CA THR A 138 -11.51 -13.52 -20.02
C THR A 138 -10.07 -13.38 -20.52
N GLY A 139 -9.08 -13.82 -19.74
CA GLY A 139 -7.67 -13.60 -20.01
C GLY A 139 -7.18 -12.17 -19.75
N GLY A 140 -8.03 -11.28 -19.22
CA GLY A 140 -7.68 -9.88 -18.99
C GLY A 140 -6.83 -9.64 -17.74
N ASP A 141 -6.97 -10.48 -16.71
CA ASP A 141 -6.15 -10.40 -15.49
C ASP A 141 -5.95 -11.80 -14.90
N THR A 142 -5.02 -12.55 -15.51
CA THR A 142 -4.65 -13.89 -15.03
C THR A 142 -3.69 -13.83 -13.84
N SER A 143 -2.94 -12.73 -13.69
CA SER A 143 -2.04 -12.49 -12.55
C SER A 143 -2.80 -12.42 -11.22
N ALA A 144 -4.04 -11.91 -11.22
CA ALA A 144 -4.86 -11.80 -10.03
C ALA A 144 -5.16 -13.14 -9.35
N VAL A 145 -5.10 -14.27 -10.05
CA VAL A 145 -5.25 -15.61 -9.44
C VAL A 145 -4.09 -15.88 -8.48
N VAL A 146 -2.86 -15.60 -8.91
CA VAL A 146 -1.66 -15.77 -8.09
C VAL A 146 -1.70 -14.83 -6.90
N LEU A 147 -2.05 -13.56 -7.14
CA LEU A 147 -2.15 -12.55 -6.09
C LEU A 147 -3.24 -12.89 -5.06
N LEU A 148 -4.41 -13.39 -5.50
CA LEU A 148 -5.47 -13.82 -4.59
C LEU A 148 -5.05 -14.97 -3.69
N ILE A 149 -4.35 -15.96 -4.25
CA ILE A 149 -3.79 -17.07 -3.48
C ILE A 149 -2.81 -16.54 -2.43
N LEU A 150 -1.91 -15.63 -2.82
CA LEU A 150 -0.94 -15.03 -1.90
C LEU A 150 -1.64 -14.29 -0.76
N VAL A 151 -2.62 -13.42 -1.04
CA VAL A 151 -3.37 -12.71 -0.01
C VAL A 151 -4.07 -13.71 0.91
N PHE A 152 -4.73 -14.75 0.39
CA PHE A 152 -5.34 -15.77 1.24
C PHE A 152 -4.33 -16.52 2.11
N VAL A 153 -3.16 -16.85 1.58
CA VAL A 153 -2.10 -17.52 2.34
C VAL A 153 -1.59 -16.62 3.47
N PHE A 154 -1.30 -15.35 3.18
CA PHE A 154 -0.91 -14.39 4.22
C PHE A 154 -2.01 -14.20 5.26
N THR A 155 -3.25 -13.99 4.85
CA THR A 155 -4.38 -13.80 5.77
C THR A 155 -4.70 -15.06 6.58
N LYS A 156 -4.46 -16.25 6.06
CA LYS A 156 -4.75 -17.50 6.79
C LYS A 156 -3.62 -17.94 7.73
N TYR A 157 -2.38 -17.75 7.33
CA TYR A 157 -1.22 -18.33 8.01
C TYR A 157 -0.25 -17.30 8.58
N GLY A 158 -0.35 -16.03 8.18
CA GLY A 158 0.53 -14.99 8.66
C GLY A 158 0.12 -14.42 10.03
N PRO A 159 1.03 -13.71 10.70
CA PRO A 159 0.85 -13.23 12.08
C PRO A 159 -0.19 -12.12 12.27
N GLN A 160 -0.64 -11.46 11.19
CA GLN A 160 -1.50 -10.27 11.24
C GLN A 160 -2.64 -10.34 10.21
N PRO A 161 -3.59 -11.30 10.35
CA PRO A 161 -4.62 -11.58 9.34
C PRO A 161 -5.48 -10.36 9.00
N ARG A 162 -5.88 -9.57 10.01
CA ARG A 162 -6.68 -8.34 9.79
C ARG A 162 -5.91 -7.28 9.01
N LEU A 163 -4.60 -7.15 9.25
CA LEU A 163 -3.76 -6.18 8.54
C LEU A 163 -3.66 -6.53 7.06
N TYR A 164 -3.39 -7.80 6.74
CA TYR A 164 -3.31 -8.28 5.37
C TYR A 164 -4.62 -8.06 4.60
N ALA A 165 -5.76 -8.38 5.24
CA ALA A 165 -7.07 -8.15 4.66
C ALA A 165 -7.36 -6.65 4.47
N ALA A 166 -7.03 -5.81 5.44
CA ALA A 166 -7.20 -4.37 5.35
C ALA A 166 -6.33 -3.74 4.27
N MET A 167 -5.07 -4.17 4.14
CA MET A 167 -4.13 -3.69 3.14
C MET A 167 -4.53 -4.09 1.72
N ALA A 168 -5.17 -5.25 1.52
CA ALA A 168 -5.74 -5.61 0.23
C ALA A 168 -6.74 -4.55 -0.26
N TRP A 169 -7.61 -4.07 0.62
CA TRP A 169 -8.59 -3.01 0.31
C TRP A 169 -7.95 -1.62 0.21
N ALA A 170 -7.04 -1.28 1.12
CA ALA A 170 -6.38 0.03 1.14
C ALA A 170 -5.52 0.23 -0.12
N ALA A 171 -4.74 -0.80 -0.50
CA ALA A 171 -3.95 -0.80 -1.72
C ALA A 171 -4.83 -0.69 -2.96
N LEU A 172 -5.92 -1.47 -3.06
CA LEU A 172 -6.85 -1.36 -4.19
C LEU A 172 -7.44 0.05 -4.33
N GLY A 173 -7.86 0.67 -3.22
CA GLY A 173 -8.38 2.05 -3.26
C GLY A 173 -7.35 3.05 -3.77
N MET A 174 -6.09 2.91 -3.34
CA MET A 174 -4.98 3.74 -3.78
C MET A 174 -4.64 3.50 -5.27
N GLU A 175 -4.59 2.25 -5.70
CA GLU A 175 -4.37 1.83 -7.09
C GLU A 175 -5.44 2.37 -8.05
N ILE A 176 -6.72 2.32 -7.65
CA ILE A 176 -7.81 2.92 -8.43
C ILE A 176 -7.59 4.42 -8.60
N ILE A 177 -7.29 5.14 -7.52
CA ILE A 177 -7.07 6.58 -7.59
C ILE A 177 -5.83 6.90 -8.44
N GLY A 178 -4.72 6.22 -8.21
CA GLY A 178 -3.45 6.44 -8.88
C GLY A 178 -3.53 6.23 -10.39
N THR A 179 -4.09 5.09 -10.82
CA THR A 179 -4.18 4.72 -12.24
C THR A 179 -5.22 5.53 -13.00
N GLN A 180 -6.35 5.87 -12.37
CA GLN A 180 -7.37 6.74 -12.99
C GLN A 180 -6.87 8.18 -13.19
N LEU A 181 -6.02 8.67 -12.29
CA LEU A 181 -5.34 9.96 -12.44
C LEU A 181 -4.15 9.91 -13.41
N GLY A 182 -3.71 8.71 -13.81
CA GLY A 182 -2.55 8.52 -14.66
C GLY A 182 -1.22 8.78 -13.95
N ASN A 183 -1.14 8.61 -12.62
CA ASN A 183 0.12 8.69 -11.89
C ASN A 183 1.06 7.53 -12.28
N TRP A 184 0.50 6.34 -12.48
CA TRP A 184 1.18 5.18 -13.06
C TRP A 184 0.22 4.37 -13.92
N MET A 185 0.77 3.51 -14.76
CA MET A 185 0.03 2.60 -15.62
C MET A 185 0.65 1.21 -15.59
N TRP A 186 -0.17 0.20 -15.30
CA TRP A 186 0.23 -1.20 -15.29
C TRP A 186 0.38 -1.76 -16.71
N ALA A 187 1.39 -2.61 -16.89
CA ALA A 187 1.59 -3.36 -18.12
C ALA A 187 0.47 -4.41 -18.27
N ALA A 188 -0.18 -4.44 -19.44
CA ALA A 188 -1.23 -5.41 -19.72
C ALA A 188 -0.72 -6.86 -19.73
N GLU A 189 0.53 -7.05 -20.15
CA GLU A 189 1.28 -8.30 -20.10
C GLU A 189 2.38 -8.16 -19.03
N VAL A 190 2.38 -9.02 -18.03
CA VAL A 190 3.36 -8.98 -16.93
C VAL A 190 4.72 -9.42 -17.48
N PRO A 191 5.74 -8.55 -17.51
CA PRO A 191 7.01 -8.85 -18.15
C PRO A 191 7.67 -10.11 -17.60
N TRP A 192 8.34 -10.85 -18.50
CA TRP A 192 9.03 -12.12 -18.20
C TRP A 192 8.13 -13.27 -17.73
N THR A 193 6.82 -13.11 -17.82
CA THR A 193 5.83 -14.15 -17.52
C THR A 193 4.86 -14.31 -18.68
N SER A 194 3.94 -15.27 -18.55
CA SER A 194 2.79 -15.43 -19.48
C SER A 194 1.48 -14.90 -18.86
N LEU A 195 1.58 -14.05 -17.84
CA LEU A 195 0.43 -13.53 -17.11
C LEU A 195 0.02 -12.16 -17.66
N THR A 196 -1.27 -11.89 -17.55
CA THR A 196 -1.91 -10.62 -17.90
C THR A 196 -2.37 -9.91 -16.64
N ALA A 197 -2.45 -8.59 -16.69
CA ALA A 197 -2.91 -7.74 -15.59
C ALA A 197 -3.83 -6.62 -16.09
N TRP A 198 -4.82 -6.26 -15.27
CA TRP A 198 -5.60 -5.03 -15.50
C TRP A 198 -4.85 -3.79 -15.04
N ASN A 199 -5.38 -2.62 -15.43
CA ASN A 199 -4.93 -1.32 -14.95
C ASN A 199 -6.11 -0.58 -14.26
N PRO A 200 -6.23 -0.64 -12.92
CA PRO A 200 -5.30 -1.27 -11.97
C PRO A 200 -5.54 -2.79 -11.80
N PRO A 201 -4.52 -3.54 -11.37
CA PRO A 201 -4.67 -4.92 -10.93
C PRO A 201 -5.42 -4.97 -9.59
N LEU A 202 -6.24 -6.01 -9.42
CA LEU A 202 -7.17 -6.07 -8.28
C LEU A 202 -6.47 -6.28 -6.92
N LEU A 203 -5.35 -7.00 -6.89
CA LEU A 203 -4.80 -7.62 -5.68
C LEU A 203 -3.30 -7.38 -5.48
N VAL A 204 -2.78 -6.25 -5.94
CA VAL A 204 -1.40 -5.80 -5.62
C VAL A 204 -1.17 -5.65 -4.11
N GLY A 205 -2.24 -5.55 -3.33
CA GLY A 205 -2.24 -5.76 -1.88
C GLY A 205 -1.47 -6.99 -1.39
N ALA A 206 -1.27 -8.02 -2.22
CA ALA A 206 -0.41 -9.16 -1.90
C ALA A 206 1.05 -8.75 -1.58
N PHE A 207 1.62 -7.80 -2.32
CA PHE A 207 2.97 -7.30 -2.08
C PHE A 207 3.05 -6.48 -0.79
N TYR A 208 1.97 -5.74 -0.47
CA TYR A 208 1.84 -5.06 0.81
C TYR A 208 1.80 -6.07 1.97
N CYS A 209 1.07 -7.18 1.85
CA CYS A 209 1.05 -8.23 2.87
C CYS A 209 2.45 -8.80 3.16
N PHE A 210 3.27 -8.95 2.12
CA PHE A 210 4.66 -9.38 2.27
C PHE A 210 5.50 -8.30 2.97
N GLY A 211 5.37 -7.03 2.57
CA GLY A 211 6.03 -5.91 3.25
C GLY A 211 5.65 -5.80 4.74
N ASP A 212 4.37 -5.97 5.06
CA ASP A 212 3.84 -5.96 6.43
C ASP A 212 4.45 -7.08 7.29
N LEU A 213 4.63 -8.28 6.71
CA LEU A 213 5.33 -9.38 7.37
C LEU A 213 6.78 -9.00 7.69
N LEU A 214 7.50 -8.37 6.75
CA LEU A 214 8.88 -7.91 6.98
C LEU A 214 8.95 -6.83 8.08
N VAL A 215 7.99 -5.91 8.09
CA VAL A 215 7.86 -4.88 9.13
C VAL A 215 7.61 -5.52 10.50
N ASN A 216 6.66 -6.45 10.57
CA ASN A 216 6.38 -7.19 11.80
C ASN A 216 7.64 -7.88 12.35
N MET A 217 8.36 -8.63 11.50
CA MET A 217 9.59 -9.32 11.88
C MET A 217 10.68 -8.36 12.40
N ALA A 218 10.83 -7.19 11.77
CA ALA A 218 11.78 -6.18 12.23
C ALA A 218 11.38 -5.63 13.61
N VAL A 219 10.09 -5.31 13.80
CA VAL A 219 9.58 -4.83 15.09
C VAL A 219 9.81 -5.87 16.19
N VAL A 220 9.50 -7.16 15.94
CA VAL A 220 9.76 -8.25 16.89
C VAL A 220 11.22 -8.25 17.32
N LYS A 221 12.12 -8.20 16.33
CA LYS A 221 13.57 -8.27 16.54
C LYS A 221 14.12 -7.08 17.32
N PHE A 222 13.60 -5.87 17.08
CA PHE A 222 14.15 -4.63 17.66
C PHE A 222 13.43 -4.15 18.94
N GLU A 223 12.19 -4.61 19.18
CA GLU A 223 11.43 -4.34 20.40
C GLU A 223 11.45 -5.47 21.43
N GLY A 224 11.74 -6.72 21.03
CA GLY A 224 11.83 -7.85 21.96
C GLY A 224 10.49 -8.37 22.49
N HIS A 225 9.39 -8.05 21.81
CA HIS A 225 8.04 -8.55 22.12
C HIS A 225 7.44 -9.24 20.89
N ASP A 226 6.76 -10.37 21.10
CA ASP A 226 6.02 -11.09 20.05
C ASP A 226 4.73 -10.34 19.69
N PRO A 227 4.58 -9.74 18.50
CA PRO A 227 3.33 -9.17 18.03
C PRO A 227 2.62 -10.25 17.20
N VAL A 228 2.09 -11.25 17.90
CA VAL A 228 1.25 -12.30 17.31
C VAL A 228 -0.20 -11.94 17.57
N GLU A 229 -0.97 -11.74 16.50
CA GLU A 229 -2.41 -11.65 16.64
C GLU A 229 -2.95 -13.05 16.93
N SER A 230 -3.49 -13.26 18.14
CA SER A 230 -4.08 -14.55 18.50
C SER A 230 -5.33 -14.80 17.64
N LEU A 231 -5.28 -15.84 16.81
CA LEU A 231 -6.46 -16.39 16.14
C LEU A 231 -7.40 -16.97 17.21
N VAL A 232 -8.30 -16.15 17.74
CA VAL A 232 -9.44 -16.57 18.57
C VAL A 232 -10.70 -16.54 17.71
#